data_AF-A0A7Y0SQB7-F1
#
_entry.id   AF-A0A7Y0SQB7-F1
#
_cell.length_a   1.000
_cell.length_b   1.000
_cell.length_c   1.000
_cell.angle_alpha   90.00
_cell.angle_beta   90.00
_cell.angle_gamma   90.00
#
_symmetry.space_group_name_H-M   'P 1'
#
loop_
_entity.id
_entity.type
_entity.pdbx_description
1 polymer ?
#
loop_
_entity_poly.entity_id
_entity_poly.type
_entity_poly.pdbx_seq_one_letter_code
_entity_poly.pdbx_strand_id
1 'polypeptide(L)'
;FETQVVYDEAKAKVEHFLSLGLELSHLDSHHHAHTHTQILPVIKEVANEYRVPLRGTGLCQESMTIRYIFTDEFYDQKVSLDGLMAHLLSLKADYYLVEVMCHPAEA
;
A
#
# COMPACT_ATOMS: atom_id res chain seq x y z
N PHE A 1 14.80 -9.85 11.18
CA PHE A 1 13.73 -10.64 11.80
C PHE A 1 13.73 -12.03 11.19
N GLU A 2 13.25 -13.04 11.89
CA GLU A 2 12.98 -14.33 11.28
C GLU A 2 11.84 -14.15 10.27
N THR A 3 12.09 -14.49 9.00
CA THR A 3 11.14 -14.26 7.90
C THR A 3 9.84 -15.01 8.11
N GLN A 4 9.91 -16.22 8.67
CA GLN A 4 8.75 -17.04 9.01
C GLN A 4 7.82 -16.34 10.00
N VAL A 5 8.37 -15.72 11.05
CA VAL A 5 7.58 -15.00 12.06
C VAL A 5 6.85 -13.80 11.42
N VAL A 6 7.51 -13.09 10.50
CA VAL A 6 6.87 -11.98 9.77
C VAL A 6 5.76 -12.48 8.86
N TYR A 7 5.97 -13.61 8.17
CA TYR A 7 4.98 -14.24 7.30
C TYR A 7 3.75 -14.68 8.11
N ASP A 8 3.97 -15.42 9.20
CA ASP A 8 2.90 -15.95 10.04
C ASP A 8 2.04 -14.82 10.63
N GLU A 9 2.67 -13.75 11.11
CA GLU A 9 1.98 -12.57 11.64
C GLU A 9 1.21 -11.80 10.54
N ALA A 10 1.82 -11.62 9.37
CA ALA A 10 1.15 -10.96 8.24
C ALA A 10 -0.07 -11.77 7.77
N LYS A 11 0.08 -13.08 7.66
CA LYS A 11 -1.00 -14.01 7.32
C LYS A 11 -2.10 -13.98 8.37
N ALA A 12 -1.76 -14.01 9.67
CA ALA A 12 -2.74 -13.93 10.75
C ALA A 12 -3.59 -12.64 10.69
N LYS A 13 -2.98 -11.50 10.33
CA LYS A 13 -3.73 -10.23 10.14
C LYS A 13 -4.70 -10.30 8.96
N VAL A 14 -4.28 -10.88 7.85
CA VAL A 14 -5.14 -11.05 6.67
C VAL A 14 -6.30 -11.99 6.99
N GLU A 15 -6.04 -13.14 7.58
CA GLU A 15 -7.09 -14.11 7.97
C GLU A 15 -8.06 -13.50 8.99
N HIS A 16 -7.56 -12.70 9.94
CA HIS A 16 -8.42 -11.97 10.86
C HIS A 16 -9.35 -11.00 10.12
N PHE A 17 -8.81 -10.21 9.17
CA PHE A 17 -9.63 -9.32 8.34
C PHE A 17 -10.69 -10.10 7.54
N LEU A 18 -10.32 -11.20 6.89
CA LEU A 18 -11.24 -12.03 6.11
C LEU A 18 -12.33 -12.65 6.99
N SER A 19 -12.03 -12.98 8.25
CA SER A 19 -13.01 -13.50 9.20
C SER A 19 -14.16 -12.52 9.52
N LEU A 20 -13.99 -11.23 9.22
CA LEU A 20 -15.03 -10.21 9.32
C LEU A 20 -16.07 -10.30 8.19
N GLY A 21 -15.88 -11.19 7.21
CA GLY A 21 -16.77 -11.37 6.06
C GLY A 21 -16.58 -10.33 4.96
N LEU A 22 -15.42 -9.64 4.94
CA LEU A 22 -15.07 -8.62 3.97
C LEU A 22 -14.14 -9.18 2.88
N GLU A 23 -14.24 -8.62 1.67
CA GLU A 23 -13.33 -8.93 0.57
C GLU A 23 -12.03 -8.12 0.70
N LEU A 24 -10.88 -8.82 0.67
CA LEU A 24 -9.58 -8.17 0.66
C LEU A 24 -9.29 -7.62 -0.73
N SER A 25 -9.14 -6.30 -0.86
CA SER A 25 -8.91 -5.65 -2.15
C SER A 25 -7.45 -5.37 -2.46
N HIS A 26 -6.62 -5.15 -1.44
CA HIS A 26 -5.19 -4.86 -1.55
C HIS A 26 -4.50 -5.02 -0.20
N LEU A 27 -3.17 -4.99 -0.20
CA LEU A 27 -2.34 -4.90 1.00
C LEU A 27 -1.54 -3.59 1.02
N ASP A 28 -1.44 -2.99 2.19
CA ASP A 28 -0.45 -1.99 2.55
C ASP A 28 0.15 -2.34 3.93
N SER A 29 0.87 -1.40 4.55
CA SER A 29 1.28 -1.59 5.94
C SER A 29 1.42 -0.26 6.66
N HIS A 30 1.16 -0.28 7.96
CA HIS A 30 1.56 0.78 8.86
C HIS A 30 3.06 1.09 8.74
N HIS A 31 3.43 2.38 8.87
CA HIS A 31 4.79 2.90 8.65
C HIS A 31 5.47 2.51 7.32
N HIS A 32 4.71 2.07 6.32
CA HIS A 32 5.28 1.53 5.07
C HIS A 32 6.30 0.41 5.30
N ALA A 33 6.20 -0.34 6.41
CA ALA A 33 7.09 -1.45 6.75
C ALA A 33 7.25 -2.49 5.63
N HIS A 34 6.23 -2.71 4.80
CA HIS A 34 6.28 -3.58 3.63
C HIS A 34 7.35 -3.16 2.61
N THR A 35 7.79 -1.91 2.58
CA THR A 35 8.84 -1.41 1.68
C THR A 35 10.25 -1.77 2.15
N HIS A 36 10.41 -2.16 3.42
CA HIS A 36 11.72 -2.53 3.95
C HIS A 36 12.26 -3.78 3.24
N THR A 37 13.52 -3.76 2.82
CA THR A 37 14.13 -4.79 1.94
C THR A 37 14.04 -6.21 2.50
N GLN A 38 14.05 -6.38 3.82
CA GLN A 38 13.90 -7.68 4.49
C GLN A 38 12.44 -8.13 4.65
N ILE A 39 11.48 -7.20 4.60
CA ILE A 39 10.05 -7.46 4.82
C ILE A 39 9.32 -7.60 3.48
N LEU A 40 9.72 -6.82 2.46
CA LEU A 40 9.10 -6.79 1.15
C LEU A 40 8.95 -8.18 0.50
N PRO A 41 9.95 -9.08 0.50
CA PRO A 41 9.77 -10.41 -0.10
C PRO A 41 8.67 -11.22 0.59
N VAL A 42 8.59 -11.13 1.92
CA VAL A 42 7.59 -11.84 2.74
C VAL A 42 6.20 -11.30 2.48
N ILE A 43 6.03 -9.98 2.45
CA ILE A 43 4.71 -9.37 2.18
C ILE A 43 4.27 -9.59 0.74
N LYS A 44 5.19 -9.65 -0.23
CA LYS A 44 4.89 -10.05 -1.61
C LYS A 44 4.39 -11.49 -1.68
N GLU A 45 4.98 -12.40 -0.90
CA GLU A 45 4.52 -13.79 -0.81
C GLU A 45 3.07 -13.86 -0.30
N VAL A 46 2.75 -13.12 0.77
CA VAL A 46 1.38 -12.99 1.28
C VAL A 46 0.45 -12.39 0.22
N ALA A 47 0.82 -11.28 -0.42
CA ALA A 47 0.01 -10.64 -1.47
C ALA A 47 -0.30 -11.61 -2.64
N ASN A 48 0.68 -12.43 -3.02
CA ASN A 48 0.51 -13.46 -4.05
C ASN A 48 -0.46 -14.56 -3.62
N GLU A 49 -0.34 -15.05 -2.38
CA GLU A 49 -1.21 -16.10 -1.83
C GLU A 49 -2.68 -15.68 -1.86
N TYR A 50 -2.96 -14.44 -1.46
CA TYR A 50 -4.31 -13.88 -1.48
C TYR A 50 -4.71 -13.24 -2.82
N ARG A 51 -3.80 -13.22 -3.80
CA ARG A 51 -4.02 -12.67 -5.16
C ARG A 51 -4.50 -11.22 -5.18
N VAL A 52 -3.93 -10.38 -4.32
CA VAL A 52 -4.26 -8.95 -4.21
C VAL A 52 -3.03 -8.06 -4.51
N PRO A 53 -3.21 -6.83 -5.00
CA PRO A 53 -2.11 -5.90 -5.20
C PRO A 53 -1.49 -5.44 -3.88
N LEU A 54 -0.19 -5.15 -3.91
CA LEU A 54 0.57 -4.53 -2.81
C LEU A 54 0.85 -3.06 -3.15
N ARG A 55 0.53 -2.13 -2.25
CA ARG A 55 0.85 -0.70 -2.38
C ARG A 55 2.30 -0.48 -2.84
N GLY A 56 2.50 0.48 -3.73
CA GLY A 56 3.81 0.85 -4.29
C GLY A 56 4.43 -0.20 -5.23
N THR A 57 3.85 -1.41 -5.32
CA THR A 57 4.39 -2.51 -6.13
C THR A 57 3.40 -2.99 -7.20
N GLY A 58 2.09 -2.91 -6.94
CA GLY A 58 1.05 -3.40 -7.82
C GLY A 58 0.64 -4.86 -7.60
N LEU A 59 0.00 -5.44 -8.61
CA LEU A 59 -0.28 -6.88 -8.64
C LEU A 59 1.05 -7.64 -8.71
N CYS A 60 1.36 -8.34 -7.62
CA CYS A 60 2.45 -9.29 -7.62
C CYS A 60 2.04 -10.42 -8.58
N GLN A 61 2.75 -10.60 -9.70
CA GLN A 61 2.57 -11.59 -10.79
C GLN A 61 2.08 -11.05 -12.14
N GLU A 62 1.52 -9.85 -12.24
CA GLU A 62 1.17 -9.25 -13.53
C GLU A 62 1.95 -7.96 -13.74
N SER A 63 2.55 -7.80 -14.92
CA SER A 63 3.08 -6.50 -15.34
C SER A 63 1.93 -5.52 -15.30
N MET A 64 1.88 -4.64 -14.29
CA MET A 64 0.88 -3.58 -14.22
C MET A 64 0.96 -2.80 -15.53
N THR A 65 -0.06 -2.94 -16.36
CA THR A 65 -0.21 -2.19 -17.61
C THR A 65 -0.56 -0.73 -17.35
N ILE A 66 -0.88 -0.39 -16.10
CA ILE A 66 -1.26 0.95 -15.65
C ILE A 66 -0.04 1.64 -15.04
N ARG A 67 0.24 2.87 -15.48
CA ARG A 67 1.21 3.77 -14.86
C ARG A 67 0.66 4.20 -13.49
N TYR A 68 1.07 3.49 -12.45
CA TYR A 68 0.64 3.69 -11.07
C TYR A 68 1.74 4.32 -10.22
N ILE A 69 1.35 5.19 -9.28
CA ILE A 69 2.22 5.70 -8.23
C ILE A 69 1.49 5.81 -6.89
N PHE A 70 2.23 5.51 -5.82
CA PHE A 70 1.86 5.80 -4.45
C PHE A 70 2.51 7.11 -4.00
N THR A 71 1.80 7.93 -3.22
CA THR A 71 2.36 9.13 -2.59
C THR A 71 1.86 9.34 -1.16
N ASP A 72 2.79 9.73 -0.29
CA ASP A 72 2.63 10.08 1.12
C ASP A 72 2.80 11.59 1.37
N GLU A 73 2.79 12.41 0.31
CA GLU A 73 3.04 13.87 0.42
C GLU A 73 1.97 14.62 1.22
N PHE A 74 0.76 14.08 1.35
CA PHE A 74 -0.31 14.68 2.17
C PHE A 74 -0.18 14.28 3.65
N TYR A 75 0.90 14.71 4.29
CA TYR A 75 1.24 14.34 5.66
C TYR A 75 1.88 15.49 6.45
N ASP A 76 1.59 15.53 7.76
CA ASP A 76 2.16 16.49 8.72
C ASP A 76 2.07 17.96 8.22
N GLN A 77 3.18 18.69 8.17
CA GLN A 77 3.22 20.11 7.80
C GLN A 77 2.90 20.36 6.31
N LYS A 78 2.78 19.31 5.49
CA LYS A 78 2.46 19.43 4.06
C LYS A 78 0.95 19.41 3.78
N VAL A 79 0.12 19.19 4.80
CA VAL A 79 -1.35 19.13 4.66
C VAL A 79 -1.91 20.50 4.31
N SER A 80 -2.22 20.69 3.03
CA SER A 80 -2.92 21.87 2.50
C SER A 80 -3.65 21.53 1.21
N LEU A 81 -4.75 22.23 0.93
CA LEU A 81 -5.50 22.05 -0.31
C LEU A 81 -4.64 22.42 -1.53
N ASP A 82 -3.99 23.58 -1.49
CA ASP A 82 -3.15 24.06 -2.60
C ASP A 82 -1.96 23.14 -2.85
N GLY A 83 -1.31 22.64 -1.79
CA GLY A 83 -0.21 21.68 -1.89
C GLY A 83 -0.64 20.36 -2.51
N LEU A 84 -1.79 19.82 -2.08
CA LEU A 84 -2.37 18.62 -2.67
C LEU A 84 -2.69 18.82 -4.16
N MET A 85 -3.32 19.93 -4.52
CA MET A 85 -3.66 20.23 -5.91
C MET A 85 -2.42 20.36 -6.80
N ALA A 86 -1.41 21.10 -6.35
CA ALA A 86 -0.15 21.26 -7.08
C ALA A 86 0.55 19.91 -7.29
N HIS A 87 0.60 19.08 -6.24
CA HIS A 87 1.19 17.75 -6.29
C HIS A 87 0.47 16.83 -7.29
N LEU A 88 -0.86 16.74 -7.21
CA LEU A 88 -1.65 15.91 -8.13
C LEU A 88 -1.53 16.35 -9.59
N LEU A 89 -1.50 17.66 -9.84
CA LEU A 89 -1.29 18.21 -11.18
C LEU A 89 0.10 17.85 -11.72
N SER A 90 1.12 17.78 -10.87
CA SER A 90 2.47 17.35 -11.28
C SER A 90 2.53 15.88 -11.70
N LEU A 91 1.77 15.00 -11.03
CA LEU A 91 1.73 13.56 -11.31
C LEU A 91 0.87 13.19 -12.54
N LYS A 92 -0.08 14.05 -12.91
CA LYS A 92 -1.09 13.79 -13.95
C LYS A 92 -0.49 13.46 -15.33
N ALA A 93 0.70 13.98 -15.66
CA ALA A 93 1.35 13.72 -16.95
C ALA A 93 1.88 12.28 -17.06
N ASP A 94 2.37 11.74 -15.94
CA ASP A 94 3.17 10.51 -15.92
C ASP A 94 2.38 9.30 -15.43
N TYR A 95 1.33 9.51 -14.64
CA TYR A 95 0.58 8.45 -13.98
C TYR A 95 -0.91 8.49 -14.31
N TYR A 96 -1.49 7.31 -14.54
CA TYR A 96 -2.93 7.12 -14.74
C TYR A 96 -3.66 6.77 -13.45
N LEU A 97 -2.96 6.16 -12.49
CA LEU A 97 -3.48 5.84 -11.17
C LEU A 97 -2.56 6.41 -10.11
N VAL A 98 -3.11 7.25 -9.25
CA VAL A 98 -2.39 7.84 -8.12
C VAL A 98 -3.09 7.41 -6.84
N GLU A 99 -2.36 6.74 -5.95
CA GLU A 99 -2.82 6.44 -4.59
C GLU A 99 -2.23 7.48 -3.62
N VAL A 100 -3.10 8.29 -3.02
CA VAL A 100 -2.72 9.32 -2.04
C VAL A 100 -3.04 8.79 -0.65
N MET A 101 -2.03 8.58 0.18
CA MET A 101 -2.25 8.26 1.59
C MET A 101 -2.68 9.51 2.38
N CYS A 102 -3.53 9.30 3.38
CA CYS A 102 -3.90 10.31 4.36
C CYS A 102 -4.15 9.66 5.73
N HIS A 103 -4.15 10.47 6.79
CA HIS A 103 -4.47 10.05 8.16
C HIS A 103 -5.60 10.91 8.76
N PRO A 104 -6.83 10.84 8.23
CA PRO A 104 -7.96 11.54 8.82
C PRO A 104 -8.29 10.95 10.19
N ALA A 105 -8.56 11.82 11.16
CA ALA A 105 -9.06 11.45 12.49
C ALA A 105 -9.98 12.58 12.99
N GLU A 106 -10.93 12.25 13.85
CA GLU A 106 -11.66 13.26 14.62
C GLU A 106 -10.71 13.90 15.65
N ALA A 107 -10.97 15.16 16.02
CA ALA A 107 -10.18 15.93 16.97
C ALA A 107 -10.52 15.57 18.43
#